data_AF-A0A502GPY8-F1
#
_entry.id   AF-A0A502GPY8-F1
#
_cell.length_a   1.000
_cell.length_b   1.000
_cell.length_c   1.000
_cell.angle_alpha   90.00
_cell.angle_beta   90.00
_cell.angle_gamma   90.00
#
_symmetry.space_group_name_H-M   'P 1'
#
loop_
_entity.id
_entity.type
_entity.pdbx_description
1 polymer ?
#
loop_
_entity_poly.entity_id
_entity_poly.type
_entity_poly.pdbx_seq_one_letter_code
_entity_poly.pdbx_strand_id
1 'polypeptide(L)'
;MATPYLEIHGKEYHFIVNERGTEIARKVTLSDDEILYWFVECGVVGLATKYAAMNSSPEKEFRDVYFRKQYSLMLSIKPEWATRKHKEFTEILSA
;
A
#
# COMPACT_ATOMS: atom_id res chain seq x y z
N MET A 1 -5.18 2.64 14.88
CA MET A 1 -4.52 2.99 13.61
C MET A 1 -3.16 2.39 13.70
N ALA A 2 -2.90 1.43 12.82
CA ALA A 2 -1.60 0.81 12.72
C ALA A 2 -0.56 1.84 12.24
N THR A 3 0.60 1.88 12.88
CA THR A 3 1.69 2.81 12.57
C THR A 3 2.90 2.00 12.11
N PRO A 4 3.28 2.09 10.83
CA PRO A 4 4.50 1.45 10.36
C PRO A 4 5.73 2.23 10.80
N TYR A 5 6.81 1.54 11.13
CA TYR A 5 8.12 2.13 11.36
C TYR A 5 9.25 1.23 10.84
N LEU A 6 10.44 1.81 10.68
CA LEU A 6 11.61 1.15 10.13
C LEU A 6 12.65 0.93 11.22
N GLU A 7 13.09 -0.32 11.39
CA GLU A 7 14.35 -0.64 12.06
C GLU A 7 15.40 -1.01 11.01
N ILE A 8 16.65 -0.56 11.21
CA ILE A 8 17.77 -0.88 10.32
C ILE A 8 18.80 -1.67 11.11
N HIS A 9 19.01 -2.93 10.73
CA HIS A 9 19.97 -3.84 11.37
C HIS A 9 21.08 -4.19 10.37
N GLY A 10 22.19 -3.45 10.42
CA GLY A 10 23.24 -3.59 9.42
C GLY A 10 22.73 -3.22 8.03
N LYS A 11 22.54 -4.22 7.16
CA LYS A 11 22.00 -4.05 5.80
C LYS A 11 20.52 -4.43 5.68
N GLU A 12 19.92 -4.95 6.75
CA GLU A 12 18.52 -5.38 6.75
C GLU A 12 17.60 -4.22 7.12
N TYR A 13 16.55 -4.05 6.32
CA TYR A 13 15.42 -3.19 6.62
C TYR A 13 14.28 -4.03 7.19
N HIS A 14 13.83 -3.68 8.40
CA HIS A 14 12.68 -4.30 9.04
C HIS A 14 11.51 -3.31 9.02
N PHE A 15 10.52 -3.59 8.17
CA PHE A 15 9.25 -2.88 8.15
C PHE A 15 8.33 -3.50 9.20
N ILE A 16 7.99 -2.72 10.22
CA ILE A 16 7.22 -3.21 11.36
C ILE A 16 5.94 -2.41 11.45
N VAL A 17 4.82 -3.10 11.62
CA VAL A 17 3.52 -2.49 11.82
C VAL A 17 3.11 -2.72 13.25
N ASN A 18 2.91 -1.63 13.99
CA ASN A 18 2.43 -1.67 15.36
C ASN A 18 1.01 -1.13 15.46
N GLU A 19 0.14 -1.80 16.20
CA GLU A 19 -1.15 -1.26 16.59
C GLU A 19 -1.31 -1.32 18.11
N ARG A 20 -1.54 -0.14 18.73
CA ARG A 20 -1.78 0.00 20.19
C ARG A 20 -0.66 -0.58 21.06
N GLY A 21 0.59 -0.47 20.61
CA GLY A 21 1.76 -0.99 21.33
C GLY A 21 2.11 -2.43 20.98
N THR A 22 1.29 -3.13 20.20
CA THR A 22 1.54 -4.51 19.78
C THR A 22 2.05 -4.56 18.34
N GLU A 23 3.18 -5.23 18.12
CA GLU A 23 3.64 -5.59 16.78
C GLU A 23 2.65 -6.60 16.15
N ILE A 24 2.02 -6.21 15.05
CA ILE A 24 1.04 -7.04 14.33
C ILE A 24 1.61 -7.63 13.04
N ALA A 25 2.70 -7.05 12.51
CA ALA A 25 3.39 -7.58 11.35
C ALA A 25 4.85 -7.10 11.31
N ARG A 26 5.73 -7.96 10.78
CA ARG A 26 7.11 -7.63 10.43
C ARG A 26 7.45 -8.22 9.06
N LYS A 27 8.05 -7.39 8.21
CA LYS A 27 8.61 -7.80 6.92
C LYS A 27 10.07 -7.37 6.90
N VAL A 28 10.94 -8.21 6.34
CA VAL A 28 12.39 -7.93 6.26
C VAL A 28 12.81 -7.93 4.80
N THR A 29 13.66 -7.00 4.41
CA THR A 29 14.22 -6.93 3.07
C THR A 29 15.62 -6.32 3.07
N LEU A 30 16.42 -6.69 2.09
CA LEU A 30 17.71 -6.05 1.78
C LEU A 30 17.57 -5.02 0.63
N SER A 31 16.38 -4.92 0.04
CA SER A 31 16.12 -4.08 -1.14
C SER A 31 15.58 -2.72 -0.73
N ASP A 32 16.30 -1.65 -1.12
CA ASP A 32 15.85 -0.26 -0.99
C ASP A 32 14.49 -0.06 -1.69
N ASP A 33 14.29 -0.65 -2.86
CA ASP A 33 13.04 -0.48 -3.62
C ASP A 33 11.84 -1.10 -2.90
N GLU A 34 12.06 -2.24 -2.25
CA GLU A 34 11.00 -2.99 -1.56
C GLU A 34 10.57 -2.27 -0.28
N ILE A 35 11.53 -1.77 0.51
CA ILE A 35 11.20 -1.03 1.73
C ILE A 35 10.46 0.28 1.40
N LEU A 36 10.91 1.00 0.36
CA LEU A 36 10.25 2.21 -0.09
C LEU A 36 8.84 1.94 -0.61
N TYR A 37 8.65 0.86 -1.38
CA TYR A 37 7.33 0.44 -1.83
C TYR A 37 6.36 0.24 -0.66
N TRP A 38 6.74 -0.49 0.38
CA TRP A 38 5.86 -0.77 1.53
C TRP A 38 5.43 0.50 2.28
N PHE A 39 6.35 1.46 2.49
CA PHE A 39 6.00 2.73 3.13
C PHE A 39 5.10 3.60 2.25
N VAL A 40 5.41 3.71 0.97
CA VAL A 40 4.60 4.49 0.02
C VAL A 40 3.20 3.90 -0.12
N GLU A 41 3.10 2.58 -0.21
CA GLU A 41 1.84 1.85 -0.29
C GLU A 41 0.90 2.20 0.88
N CYS A 42 1.41 2.33 2.10
CA CYS A 42 0.61 2.72 3.27
C CYS A 42 -0.07 4.09 3.08
N GLY A 43 0.69 5.07 2.57
CA GLY A 43 0.16 6.40 2.26
C GLY A 43 -0.84 6.38 1.10
N VAL A 44 -0.51 5.64 0.04
CA VAL A 44 -1.36 5.50 -1.15
C VAL A 44 -2.70 4.86 -0.81
N VAL A 45 -2.71 3.80 -0.01
CA VAL A 45 -3.93 3.16 0.49
C VAL A 45 -4.79 4.17 1.24
N GLY A 46 -4.22 4.88 2.22
CA GLY A 46 -4.99 5.88 3.00
C GLY A 46 -5.59 6.99 2.13
N LEU A 47 -4.82 7.52 1.17
CA LEU A 47 -5.29 8.55 0.24
C LEU A 47 -6.38 8.01 -0.70
N ALA A 48 -6.20 6.81 -1.24
CA ALA A 48 -7.17 6.19 -2.12
C ALA A 48 -8.48 5.86 -1.39
N THR A 49 -8.41 5.38 -0.14
CA THR A 49 -9.60 5.13 0.70
C THR A 49 -10.40 6.41 0.91
N LYS A 50 -9.73 7.50 1.31
CA LYS A 50 -10.40 8.80 1.50
C LYS A 50 -11.02 9.30 0.19
N TYR A 51 -10.29 9.19 -0.92
CA TYR A 51 -10.79 9.59 -2.23
C TYR A 51 -12.01 8.77 -2.64
N ALA A 52 -11.96 7.45 -2.50
CA ALA A 52 -13.08 6.57 -2.83
C ALA A 52 -14.30 6.87 -1.97
N ALA A 53 -14.14 7.06 -0.66
CA ALA A 53 -15.25 7.40 0.24
C ALA A 53 -15.99 8.69 -0.20
N MET A 54 -15.28 9.66 -0.77
CA MET A 54 -15.86 10.92 -1.26
C MET A 54 -16.42 10.85 -2.69
N ASN A 55 -16.02 9.86 -3.49
CA ASN A 55 -16.30 9.80 -4.93
C ASN A 55 -17.03 8.54 -5.39
N SER A 56 -17.39 7.65 -4.46
CA SER A 56 -18.21 6.47 -4.73
C SER A 56 -19.68 6.87 -4.79
N SER A 57 -20.45 6.11 -5.57
CA SER A 57 -21.89 6.31 -5.74
C SER A 57 -22.53 4.96 -6.07
N PRO A 58 -23.87 4.82 -6.06
CA PRO A 58 -24.51 3.56 -6.50
C PRO A 58 -24.09 3.10 -7.91
N GLU A 59 -23.65 4.01 -8.77
CA GLU A 59 -23.17 3.74 -10.13
C GLU A 59 -21.64 3.50 -10.21
N LYS A 60 -20.91 3.79 -9.12
CA LYS A 60 -19.46 3.66 -9.03
C LYS A 60 -19.10 2.95 -7.74
N GLU A 61 -18.93 1.64 -7.84
CA GLU A 61 -18.50 0.79 -6.75
C GLU A 61 -17.23 1.32 -6.09
N PHE A 62 -17.24 1.34 -4.76
CA PHE A 62 -16.12 1.86 -3.96
C PHE A 62 -14.80 1.22 -4.37
N ARG A 63 -14.82 -0.10 -4.58
CA ARG A 63 -13.64 -0.88 -4.94
C ARG A 63 -13.02 -0.42 -6.26
N ASP A 64 -13.83 -0.06 -7.25
CA ASP A 64 -13.34 0.38 -8.55
C ASP A 64 -12.72 1.77 -8.48
N VAL A 65 -13.29 2.68 -7.68
CA VAL A 65 -12.72 4.01 -7.44
C VAL A 65 -11.43 3.89 -6.65
N TYR A 66 -11.42 3.03 -5.63
CA TYR A 66 -10.29 2.76 -4.75
C TYR A 66 -9.09 2.18 -5.51
N PHE A 67 -9.26 1.09 -6.27
CA PHE A 67 -8.18 0.46 -7.01
C PHE A 67 -7.63 1.36 -8.12
N ARG A 68 -8.50 2.06 -8.87
CA ARG A 68 -8.05 3.03 -9.88
C ARG A 68 -7.23 4.15 -9.27
N LYS A 69 -7.63 4.66 -8.09
CA LYS A 69 -6.88 5.73 -7.43
C LYS A 69 -5.53 5.26 -6.92
N GLN A 70 -5.45 4.05 -6.33
CA GLN A 70 -4.17 3.47 -5.93
C GLN A 70 -3.22 3.29 -7.13
N TYR A 71 -3.71 2.72 -8.24
CA TYR A 71 -2.91 2.54 -9.46
C TYR A 71 -2.37 3.87 -9.98
N SER A 72 -3.23 4.89 -10.09
CA SER A 72 -2.83 6.23 -10.54
C SER A 72 -1.78 6.88 -9.64
N LEU A 73 -1.92 6.76 -8.32
CA LEU A 73 -0.94 7.31 -7.38
C LEU A 73 0.40 6.58 -7.48
N MET A 74 0.40 5.24 -7.54
CA MET A 74 1.65 4.49 -7.72
C MET A 74 2.32 4.80 -9.05
N LEU A 75 1.55 4.93 -10.13
CA LEU A 75 2.06 5.26 -11.46
C LEU A 75 2.75 6.63 -11.47
N SER A 76 2.25 7.59 -10.70
CA SER A 76 2.87 8.92 -10.55
C SER A 76 4.20 8.90 -9.79
N ILE A 77 4.49 7.83 -9.06
CA ILE A 77 5.72 7.66 -8.28
C ILE A 77 6.71 6.79 -9.03
N LYS A 78 6.29 5.59 -9.44
CA LYS A 78 7.11 4.62 -10.16
C LYS A 78 6.23 3.63 -10.96
N PRO A 79 6.37 3.54 -12.30
CA PRO A 79 5.53 2.68 -13.15
C PRO A 79 5.56 1.19 -12.77
N GLU A 80 6.70 0.67 -12.35
CA GLU A 80 6.86 -0.72 -11.93
C GLU A 80 6.00 -1.03 -10.70
N TRP A 81 5.87 -0.07 -9.78
CA TRP A 81 5.02 -0.21 -8.60
C TRP A 81 3.53 -0.21 -8.95
N ALA A 82 3.12 0.59 -9.94
CA ALA A 82 1.75 0.54 -10.45
C ALA A 82 1.43 -0.81 -11.10
N THR A 83 2.39 -1.36 -11.85
CA THR A 83 2.27 -2.66 -12.51
C THR A 83 2.15 -3.78 -11.47
N ARG A 84 2.99 -3.76 -10.43
CA ARG A 84 2.87 -4.64 -9.26
C ARG A 84 1.49 -4.54 -8.62
N LYS A 85 1.01 -3.31 -8.34
CA LYS A 85 -0.32 -3.10 -7.74
C LYS A 85 -1.46 -3.65 -8.57
N HIS A 86 -1.40 -3.46 -9.89
CA HIS A 86 -2.40 -4.01 -10.79
C HIS A 86 -2.48 -5.53 -10.67
N LYS A 87 -1.32 -6.22 -10.60
CA LYS A 87 -1.29 -7.68 -10.40
C LYS A 87 -1.92 -8.10 -9.07
N GLU A 88 -1.57 -7.42 -7.97
CA GLU A 88 -2.16 -7.67 -6.65
C GLU A 88 -3.69 -7.47 -6.66
N PHE A 89 -4.21 -6.47 -7.39
CA PHE A 89 -5.66 -6.29 -7.53
C PHE A 89 -6.31 -7.42 -8.32
N THR A 90 -5.71 -7.88 -9.41
CA THR A 90 -6.24 -9.01 -10.19
C THR A 90 -6.35 -10.26 -9.33
N GLU A 91 -5.35 -10.54 -8.48
CA GLU A 91 -5.37 -11.67 -7.55
C GLU A 91 -6.55 -11.56 -6.56
N ILE A 92 -6.76 -10.38 -5.97
CA ILE A 92 -7.89 -10.11 -5.04
C ILE A 92 -9.24 -10.26 -5.73
N LEU A 93 -9.36 -9.85 -7.00
CA LEU A 93 -10.60 -9.94 -7.78
C LEU A 93 -10.91 -11.37 -8.24
N SER A 94 -9.90 -12.24 -8.29
CA SER A 94 -10.03 -13.64 -8.70
C SER A 94 -10.29 -14.62 -7.54
N ALA A 95 -10.17 -14.15 -6.29
CA ALA A 95 -10.43 -14.90 -5.07
C ALA A 95 -11.88 -14.73 -4.61
#